data_AF-A0A929YIU2-F1
#
_entry.id   AF-A0A929YIU2-F1
#
_cell.length_a   1.000
_cell.length_b   1.000
_cell.length_c   1.000
_cell.angle_alpha   90.00
_cell.angle_beta   90.00
_cell.angle_gamma   90.00
#
_symmetry.space_group_name_H-M   'P 1'
#
loop_
_entity.id
_entity.type
_entity.pdbx_description
1 polymer ?
#
loop_
_entity_poly.entity_id
_entity_poly.type
_entity_poly.pdbx_seq_one_letter_code
_entity_poly.pdbx_strand_id
1 'polypeptide(L)' 'MLENGKIWVGVNEEKEHIVMFPQMANRHGLIAGATGTGKTVTLKVMAEAFSELGVPVFLADVKGDISGLMHAGEDSSDLQ' A
#
# COMPACT_ATOMS: atom_id res chain seq x y z
N MET A 1 -8.57 1.94 1.41
CA MET A 1 -7.97 0.62 1.04
C MET A 1 -8.23 -0.43 2.12
N LEU A 2 -9.40 -0.35 2.74
CA LEU A 2 -9.72 -1.04 3.97
C LEU A 2 -11.06 -1.75 3.82
N GLU A 3 -11.18 -2.91 4.45
CA GLU A 3 -12.42 -3.65 4.55
C GLU A 3 -12.68 -3.97 6.02
N ASN A 4 -13.70 -3.34 6.60
CA ASN A 4 -14.05 -3.50 8.01
C ASN A 4 -12.84 -3.30 8.97
N GLY A 5 -12.00 -2.30 8.68
CA GLY A 5 -10.78 -2.00 9.46
C GLY A 5 -9.61 -2.95 9.21
N LYS A 6 -9.68 -3.81 8.18
CA LYS A 6 -8.58 -4.69 7.74
C LYS A 6 -7.97 -4.15 6.46
N ILE A 7 -6.68 -4.37 6.26
CA ILE A 7 -5.96 -3.89 5.06
C ILE A 7 -6.18 -4.88 3.93
N TRP A 8 -6.73 -4.42 2.81
CA TRP A 8 -6.86 -5.25 1.61
C TRP A 8 -5.50 -5.40 0.92
N VAL A 9 -5.04 -6.64 0.71
CA VAL A 9 -3.70 -6.93 0.16
C VAL A 9 -3.73 -7.57 -1.23
N GLY A 10 -4.88 -8.09 -1.67
CA GLY A 10 -5.02 -8.71 -2.97
C GLY A 10 -6.32 -9.47 -3.13
N VAL A 11 -6.44 -10.20 -4.23
CA VAL A 11 -7.61 -11.05 -4.52
C VAL A 11 -7.15 -12.47 -4.83
N ASN A 12 -7.94 -13.46 -4.46
CA ASN A 12 -7.72 -14.85 -4.87
C ASN A 12 -8.37 -15.15 -6.24
N GLU A 13 -8.24 -16.38 -6.71
CA GLU A 13 -8.81 -16.84 -7.98
C GLU A 13 -10.35 -16.74 -8.02
N GLU A 14 -10.99 -16.82 -6.87
CA GLU A 14 -12.44 -16.71 -6.69
C GLU A 14 -12.92 -15.25 -6.59
N LYS A 15 -12.00 -14.28 -6.76
CA LYS A 15 -12.22 -12.83 -6.64
C LYS A 15 -12.60 -12.37 -5.23
N GLU A 16 -12.30 -13.17 -4.21
CA GLU A 16 -12.46 -12.76 -2.83
C GLU A 16 -11.28 -11.88 -2.41
N HIS A 17 -11.57 -10.90 -1.56
CA HIS A 17 -10.55 -10.04 -0.99
C HIS A 17 -9.73 -10.80 0.05
N ILE A 18 -8.42 -10.81 -0.16
CA ILE A 18 -7.45 -11.24 0.84
C ILE A 18 -7.08 -10.02 1.68
N VAL A 19 -7.22 -10.15 3.00
CA VAL A 19 -7.03 -9.06 3.95
C VAL A 19 -5.97 -9.38 5.00
N MET A 20 -5.25 -8.37 5.44
CA MET A 20 -4.32 -8.40 6.56
C MET A 20 -4.94 -7.69 7.77
N PHE A 21 -4.84 -8.32 8.94
CA PHE A 21 -5.24 -7.70 10.21
C PHE A 21 -4.14 -6.73 10.66
N PRO A 22 -4.43 -5.43 10.88
CA PRO A 22 -3.41 -4.44 11.24
C PRO A 22 -2.62 -4.81 12.49
N GLN A 23 -3.28 -5.44 13.47
CA GLN A 23 -2.65 -5.88 14.73
C GLN A 23 -1.58 -6.97 14.51
N MET A 24 -1.64 -7.69 13.39
CA MET A 24 -0.69 -8.74 13.02
C MET A 24 0.48 -8.19 12.19
N ALA A 25 0.45 -6.92 11.80
CA ALA A 25 1.51 -6.26 11.03
C ALA A 25 2.72 -5.83 11.89
N ASN A 26 2.76 -6.20 13.17
CA ASN A 26 3.91 -6.01 14.05
C ASN A 26 5.06 -7.02 13.79
N ARG A 27 4.96 -7.81 12.72
CA ARG A 27 6.01 -8.71 12.24
C ARG A 27 6.65 -8.14 10.97
N HIS A 28 7.94 -8.41 10.80
CA HIS A 28 8.64 -8.04 9.57
C HIS A 28 8.01 -8.74 8.36
N GLY A 29 7.73 -7.96 7.31
CA GLY A 29 7.29 -8.45 6.02
C GLY A 29 8.33 -8.18 4.93
N LEU A 30 8.21 -8.90 3.81
CA LEU A 30 9.04 -8.69 2.62
C LEU A 30 8.15 -8.56 1.40
N ILE A 31 8.25 -7.43 0.70
CA ILE A 31 7.65 -7.25 -0.63
C ILE A 31 8.74 -7.53 -1.66
N ALA A 32 8.60 -8.64 -2.39
CA ALA A 32 9.55 -9.08 -3.42
C ALA A 32 8.84 -9.35 -4.75
N GLY A 33 9.58 -9.29 -5.85
CA GLY A 33 9.06 -9.44 -7.21
C GLY A 33 10.03 -8.90 -8.26
N ALA A 34 9.81 -9.24 -9.53
CA ALA A 34 10.64 -8.73 -10.64
C ALA A 34 10.44 -7.22 -10.87
N THR A 35 11.27 -6.60 -11.71
CA THR A 35 11.07 -5.20 -12.11
C THR A 35 9.73 -5.05 -12.83
N GLY A 36 8.98 -4.00 -12.50
CA GLY A 36 7.66 -3.76 -13.09
C GLY A 36 6.50 -4.53 -12.46
N THR A 37 6.72 -5.41 -11.47
CA THR A 37 5.64 -6.20 -10.84
C THR A 37 4.97 -5.49 -9.66
N GLY A 38 4.97 -4.16 -9.64
CA GLY A 38 4.21 -3.39 -8.66
C GLY A 38 4.82 -3.24 -7.26
N LYS A 39 6.08 -3.66 -6.99
CA LYS A 39 6.69 -3.52 -5.64
C LYS A 39 6.52 -2.13 -5.00
N THR A 40 6.85 -1.06 -5.73
CA THR A 40 6.68 0.32 -5.24
C THR A 40 5.21 0.65 -5.01
N VAL A 41 4.32 0.26 -5.94
CA VAL A 41 2.88 0.51 -5.83
C VAL A 41 2.30 -0.21 -4.60
N THR A 42 2.66 -1.47 -4.37
CA THR A 42 2.25 -2.22 -3.18
C THR A 42 2.70 -1.53 -1.90
N LEU A 43 3.95 -1.06 -1.83
CA LEU A 43 4.44 -0.34 -0.66
C LEU A 43 3.65 0.96 -0.41
N LYS A 44 3.33 1.72 -1.46
CA LYS A 44 2.53 2.94 -1.39
C LYS A 44 1.12 2.67 -0.85
N VAL A 45 0.43 1.69 -1.42
CA VAL A 45 -0.93 1.27 -1.00
C VAL A 45 -0.93 0.82 0.46
N MET A 46 0.07 0.05 0.89
CA MET A 46 0.19 -0.35 2.29
C MET A 46 0.44 0.83 3.22
N ALA A 47 1.33 1.76 2.86
CA ALA A 47 1.60 2.95 3.65
C ALA A 47 0.35 3.83 3.82
N GLU A 48 -0.40 4.03 2.74
CA GLU A 48 -1.66 4.77 2.78
C GLU A 48 -2.70 4.07 3.66
N ALA A 49 -2.88 2.76 3.53
CA ALA A 49 -3.81 1.99 4.36
C ALA A 49 -3.45 2.03 5.86
N PHE A 50 -2.16 1.98 6.23
CA PHE A 50 -1.74 2.15 7.62
C PHE A 50 -1.98 3.59 8.11
N SER A 51 -1.69 4.59 7.29
CA SER A 51 -1.96 5.99 7.62
C SER A 51 -3.46 6.25 7.79
N GLU A 52 -4.31 5.66 6.95
CA GLU A 52 -5.78 5.73 7.03
C GLU A 52 -6.30 5.12 8.35
N LEU A 53 -5.61 4.12 8.89
CA LEU A 53 -5.88 3.53 10.21
C LEU A 53 -5.28 4.34 11.39
N GLY A 54 -4.66 5.49 11.12
CA GLY A 54 -4.03 6.35 12.13
C GLY A 54 -2.67 5.84 12.62
N VAL A 55 -2.05 4.88 11.93
CA VAL A 55 -0.70 4.38 12.25
C VAL A 55 0.34 5.30 11.62
N PRO A 56 1.29 5.88 12.39
CA PRO A 56 2.39 6.64 11.82
C PRO A 56 3.28 5.76 10.94
N VAL A 57 3.51 6.17 9.70
CA VAL A 57 4.33 5.43 8.73
C VAL A 57 5.60 6.19 8.43
N PHE A 58 6.74 5.50 8.52
CA PHE A 58 8.05 6.00 8.08
C PHE A 58 8.51 5.19 6.87
N LEU A 59 8.90 5.86 5.78
CA LEU A 59 9.39 5.23 4.56
C LEU A 59 10.77 5.78 4.19
N ALA A 60 11.71 4.89 3.89
CA ALA A 60 12.98 5.25 3.28
C ALA A 60 12.82 5.25 1.76
N ASP A 61 12.92 6.43 1.15
CA ASP A 61 12.80 6.60 -0.30
C ASP A 61 14.19 6.72 -0.96
N VAL A 62 14.77 5.58 -1.34
CA VAL A 62 16.11 5.52 -1.95
C VAL A 62 16.10 6.01 -3.40
N LYS A 63 14.99 5.80 -4.12
CA LYS A 63 14.89 6.10 -5.56
C LYS A 63 14.16 7.41 -5.86
N GLY A 64 13.51 8.01 -4.87
CA GLY A 64 12.70 9.22 -5.01
C GLY A 64 11.29 8.96 -5.54
N ASP A 65 10.90 7.70 -5.73
CA ASP A 65 9.63 7.34 -6.37
C ASP A 65 8.45 7.23 -5.38
N ILE A 66 8.68 7.44 -4.08
CA ILE A 66 7.68 7.31 -3.00
C ILE A 66 7.29 8.68 -2.42
N SER A 67 8.20 9.65 -2.44
CA SER A 67 8.03 10.99 -1.85
C SER A 67 6.74 11.72 -2.25
N GLY A 68 6.21 11.47 -3.46
CA GLY A 68 4.93 12.02 -3.91
C GLY A 68 3.71 11.58 -3.09
N LEU A 69 3.81 10.52 -2.27
CA LEU A 69 2.71 10.03 -1.41
C LEU A 69 2.31 11.00 -0.30
N MET A 70 3.13 12.01 0.01
CA MET A 70 2.87 12.96 1.10
C MET A 70 1.74 13.94 0.81
N HIS A 71 1.37 14.10 -0.46
CA HIS A 71 0.29 14.99 -0.88
C HIS A 71 -0.83 14.16 -1.52
N ALA A 72 -2.07 14.58 -1.31
CA ALA A 72 -3.18 14.04 -2.06
C ALA A 72 -2.94 14.28 -3.56
N GLY A 73 -3.24 13.28 -4.39
CA GLY A 73 -3.23 13.45 -5.84
C GLY A 73 -4.25 14.51 -6.25
N GLU A 74 -3.91 15.32 -7.24
CA GLU A 74 -4.83 16.25 -7.88
C GLU A 74 -5.35 15.62 -9.17
N ASP A 75 -6.63 15.84 -9.46
CA ASP A 75 -7.25 15.34 -10.69
C ASP A 75 -6.67 16.08 -11.91
N SER A 76 -6.35 15.35 -12.97
CA SER A 76 -5.68 15.90 -14.16
C SER A 76 -6.12 15.15 -15.41
N SER A 77 -6.06 15.80 -16.58
CA SER A 77 -6.39 15.16 -17.86
C SER A 77 -5.53 13.94 -18.20
N ASP A 78 -4.41 13.77 -17.51
CA ASP A 78 -3.42 12.73 -17.74
C ASP A 78 -3.56 11.55 -16.76
N LEU A 79 -4.46 11.64 -15.77
CA LEU A 79 -4.84 10.53 -14.91
C LEU A 79 -5.77 9.58 -15.70
N GLN A 80 -5.22 8.42 -16.10
CA GLN A 80 -5.95 7.34 -16.79
C GLN A 80 -6.59 6.36 -15.81
#